data_AF-A0AAD9I8K1-F1
#
_entry.id   AF-A0AAD9I8K1-F1
#
_cell.length_a   1.000
_cell.length_b   1.000
_cell.length_c   1.000
_cell.angle_alpha   90.00
_cell.angle_beta   90.00
_cell.angle_gamma   90.00
#
_symmetry.space_group_name_H-M   'P 1'
#
loop_
_entity.id
_entity.type
_entity.pdbx_description
1 polymer ?
#
loop_
_entity_poly.entity_id
_entity_poly.type
_entity_poly.pdbx_seq_one_letter_code
_entity_poly.pdbx_strand_id
1 'polypeptide(L)'
;MAVGKNKRLSKGKKGLKKKTVDPFSRKDWYSIKAPGPFQIRDVGKTLVNRTSGLKNANDALKGRIFEVSLADLQKDEDHAFRKVKLRVDEVQGKNCLTNFHGLDFTSDKLRSLVRKWQTLIEANVTVKTTDDYLLRLFAIAFTKRRPNQIKKTTYAASSQIRAIRRKMTEIIQREATSCTLQQLTNKLIPEVIGREIEKATQGIYPLQNVHIRKVKLLKQPKFDLGALMALHGESTTDEQGQKVEREFKERVLEEPAMASEDALPTLKILLVGPSGAGKSALLTRYCDDEFDPDSSTATIGIDFKIKRLNVRGKPYRLTLFDTAGQERFRTLSTSFYRGAHGVILVYDISNRASFQSMERWFAEAEMNTVPGVVLYLVGAKLDKAGTGRAVPQEEGQALAEAHGARFCEASAKTRDNVRRPFVEIVDQIVQSPALLAAAGSGRTAGTVAVQGAGRPGLFSACSC
;
A
#
# COMPACT_ATOMS: atom_id res chain seq x y z
N MET A 1 52.62 82.64 21.46
CA MET A 1 53.01 82.27 22.84
C MET A 1 51.83 81.58 23.53
N ALA A 2 52.16 80.60 24.37
CA ALA A 2 51.33 79.96 25.40
C ALA A 2 50.28 78.90 25.02
N VAL A 3 50.73 77.66 25.25
CA VAL A 3 50.00 76.42 25.55
C VAL A 3 49.08 76.59 26.77
N GLY A 4 47.89 75.97 26.79
CA GLY A 4 47.04 75.92 27.97
C GLY A 4 45.91 74.88 27.90
N LYS A 5 46.14 73.71 28.50
CA LYS A 5 45.30 72.50 28.53
C LYS A 5 43.94 72.73 29.21
N ASN A 6 42.89 72.08 28.70
CA ASN A 6 41.97 71.35 29.58
C ASN A 6 41.50 70.03 28.96
N LYS A 7 42.10 68.94 29.46
CA LYS A 7 41.69 67.55 29.28
C LYS A 7 40.54 67.29 30.26
N ARG A 8 39.34 67.00 29.76
CA ARG A 8 38.39 66.15 30.48
C ARG A 8 37.60 65.29 29.49
N LEU A 9 37.81 63.99 29.65
CA LEU A 9 37.21 62.91 28.88
C LEU A 9 35.68 62.94 29.00
N SER A 10 34.97 62.93 27.86
CA SER A 10 33.90 61.95 27.70
C SER A 10 34.29 61.12 26.48
N LYS A 11 34.55 59.82 26.73
CA LYS A 11 34.89 58.86 25.70
C LYS A 11 33.77 58.88 24.67
N GLY A 12 34.06 59.35 23.46
CA GLY A 12 33.24 59.05 22.30
C GLY A 12 33.00 57.54 22.30
N LYS A 13 31.74 57.13 22.41
CA LYS A 13 31.31 55.74 22.33
C LYS A 13 31.84 55.20 21.01
N LYS A 14 33.00 54.55 21.05
CA LYS A 14 33.55 53.77 19.93
C LYS A 14 32.40 52.87 19.49
N GLY A 15 31.89 53.10 18.27
CA GLY A 15 30.84 52.27 17.69
C GLY A 15 31.21 50.82 17.94
N LEU A 16 30.37 50.09 18.67
CA LEU A 16 30.58 48.68 18.94
C LEU A 16 30.87 48.01 17.60
N LYS A 17 32.12 47.58 17.39
CA LYS A 17 32.46 46.74 16.24
C LYS A 17 31.49 45.57 16.30
N LYS A 18 30.56 45.48 15.34
CA LYS A 18 29.65 44.35 15.20
C LYS A 18 30.52 43.10 15.27
N LYS A 19 30.38 42.30 16.33
CA LYS A 19 31.07 41.01 16.41
C LYS A 19 30.75 40.25 15.13
N THR A 20 31.79 39.81 14.43
CA THR A 20 31.64 38.87 13.32
C THR A 20 31.09 37.59 13.93
N VAL A 21 29.80 37.33 13.71
CA VAL A 21 29.10 36.14 14.19
C VAL A 21 28.87 35.25 12.99
N ASP A 22 29.19 33.96 13.13
CA ASP A 22 28.94 32.97 12.08
C ASP A 22 27.46 33.00 11.64
N PRO A 23 27.17 33.21 10.35
CA PRO A 23 25.81 33.18 9.83
C PRO A 23 25.03 31.90 10.17
N PHE A 24 25.67 30.74 10.32
CA PHE A 24 24.99 29.48 10.66
C PHE A 24 24.50 29.43 12.11
N SER A 25 25.13 30.17 13.02
CA SER A 25 24.69 30.26 14.43
C SER A 25 23.30 30.91 14.59
N ARG A 26 22.84 31.64 13.57
CA ARG A 26 21.53 32.32 13.54
C ARG A 26 20.45 31.52 12.82
N LYS A 27 20.74 30.29 12.40
CA LYS A 27 19.81 29.45 11.64
C LYS A 27 19.28 28.32 12.50
N ASP A 28 18.04 27.94 12.22
CA ASP A 28 17.37 26.77 12.78
C ASP A 28 17.08 25.75 11.69
N TRP A 29 17.13 24.48 12.10
CA TRP A 29 16.84 23.33 11.27
C TRP A 29 15.37 22.93 11.38
N TYR A 30 14.77 22.68 10.21
CA TYR A 30 13.41 22.21 10.03
C TYR A 30 13.41 20.91 9.23
N SER A 31 12.56 19.97 9.61
CA SER A 31 12.37 18.68 8.93
C SER A 31 11.24 18.80 7.92
N ILE A 32 11.45 18.28 6.71
CA ILE A 32 10.45 18.31 5.62
C ILE A 32 9.66 17.00 5.66
N LYS A 33 8.35 17.10 5.82
CA LYS A 33 7.43 15.97 5.90
C LYS A 33 6.63 15.83 4.61
N ALA A 34 6.68 14.66 3.97
CA ALA A 34 5.84 14.29 2.83
C ALA A 34 4.41 13.93 3.28
N PRO A 35 3.42 14.11 2.39
CA PRO A 35 2.03 13.76 2.65
C PRO A 35 1.79 12.24 2.62
N GLY A 36 0.65 11.80 3.18
CA GLY A 36 0.30 10.39 3.37
C GLY A 36 0.34 9.43 2.15
N PRO A 37 0.20 9.88 0.89
CA PRO A 37 0.40 9.03 -0.29
C PRO A 37 1.78 8.38 -0.42
N PHE A 38 2.82 8.96 0.19
CA PHE A 38 4.19 8.47 0.08
C PHE A 38 4.56 7.59 1.27
N GLN A 39 5.32 6.52 1.02
CA GLN A 39 5.73 5.59 2.07
C GLN A 39 6.69 6.22 3.07
N ILE A 40 7.69 6.95 2.60
CA ILE A 40 8.63 7.70 3.44
C ILE A 40 8.08 9.10 3.68
N ARG A 41 7.83 9.41 4.95
CA ARG A 41 7.39 10.74 5.38
C ARG A 41 8.54 11.72 5.58
N ASP A 42 9.70 11.25 6.00
CA ASP A 42 10.87 12.10 6.23
C ASP A 42 11.69 12.27 4.95
N VAL A 43 11.54 13.45 4.33
CA VAL A 43 12.15 13.75 3.03
C VAL A 43 13.56 14.30 3.20
N GLY A 44 13.77 15.15 4.21
CA GLY A 44 15.04 15.85 4.40
C GLY A 44 14.93 16.98 5.41
N LYS A 45 15.98 17.81 5.46
CA LYS A 45 16.07 18.95 6.37
C LYS A 45 16.37 20.23 5.60
N THR A 46 15.82 21.34 6.07
CA THR A 46 16.12 22.68 5.54
C THR A 46 16.46 23.62 6.69
N LEU A 47 17.21 24.66 6.38
CA LEU A 47 17.69 25.64 7.35
C LEU A 47 17.15 27.04 7.00
N VAL A 48 16.65 27.74 8.00
CA VAL A 48 16.11 29.10 7.87
C VAL A 48 16.61 29.95 9.03
N ASN A 49 16.71 31.26 8.82
CA ASN A 49 17.08 32.19 9.87
C ASN A 49 16.07 32.10 11.03
N ARG A 50 16.57 32.15 12.26
CA ARG A 50 15.75 32.26 13.46
C ARG A 50 14.80 33.44 13.35
N THR A 51 13.59 33.26 13.84
CA THR A 51 12.62 34.34 13.98
C THR A 51 13.25 35.45 14.81
N SER A 52 13.29 36.66 14.25
CA SER A 52 13.92 37.82 14.89
C SER A 52 13.12 39.07 14.55
N GLY A 53 12.55 39.68 15.60
CA GLY A 53 11.66 40.84 15.46
C GLY A 53 10.48 40.54 14.54
N LEU A 54 10.32 41.34 13.49
CA LEU A 54 9.22 41.26 12.53
C LEU A 54 9.40 40.18 11.44
N LYS A 55 10.56 39.51 11.39
CA LYS A 55 10.84 38.47 10.38
C LYS A 55 10.61 37.10 10.97
N ASN A 56 9.49 36.48 10.60
CA ASN A 56 9.13 35.13 11.01
C ASN A 56 9.80 34.08 10.12
N ALA A 57 10.38 33.04 10.74
CA ALA A 57 10.96 31.91 10.03
C ALA A 57 9.91 31.12 9.23
N ASN A 58 8.69 31.00 9.77
CA ASN A 58 7.60 30.22 9.15
C ASN A 58 7.19 30.82 7.81
N ASP A 59 7.06 32.14 7.72
CA ASP A 59 6.67 32.82 6.47
C ASP A 59 7.75 32.66 5.38
N ALA A 60 9.02 32.56 5.78
CA ALA A 60 10.11 32.31 4.87
C ALA A 60 10.18 30.85 4.39
N LEU A 61 9.55 29.92 5.11
CA LEU A 61 9.46 28.49 4.77
C LEU A 61 8.24 28.19 3.88
N LYS A 62 7.09 28.80 4.18
CA LYS A 62 5.86 28.63 3.40
C LYS A 62 6.09 29.03 1.94
N GLY A 63 5.53 28.26 1.02
CA GLY A 63 5.66 28.48 -0.42
C GLY A 63 6.96 27.97 -1.05
N ARG A 64 7.94 27.48 -0.27
CA ARG A 64 9.11 26.80 -0.84
C ARG A 64 8.69 25.50 -1.51
N ILE A 65 9.34 25.20 -2.64
CA ILE A 65 9.12 23.96 -3.40
C ILE A 65 10.39 23.13 -3.33
N PHE A 66 10.24 21.89 -2.88
CA PHE A 66 11.29 20.87 -2.86
C PHE A 66 11.06 19.88 -3.99
N GLU A 67 12.13 19.56 -4.71
CA GLU A 67 12.12 18.55 -5.77
C GLU A 67 12.86 17.31 -5.24
N VAL A 68 12.19 16.16 -5.26
CA VAL A 68 12.67 14.90 -4.65
C VAL A 68 12.42 13.77 -5.64
N SER A 69 13.30 12.77 -5.68
CA SER A 69 13.05 11.57 -6.46
C SER A 69 11.90 10.77 -5.88
N LEU A 70 11.04 10.20 -6.73
CA LEU A 70 9.97 9.30 -6.27
C LEU A 70 10.55 8.01 -5.66
N ALA A 71 11.72 7.57 -6.13
CA ALA A 71 12.41 6.41 -5.56
C ALA A 71 12.74 6.62 -4.08
N ASP A 72 13.21 7.81 -3.71
CA ASP A 72 13.53 8.15 -2.32
C ASP A 72 12.29 8.24 -1.43
N LEU A 73 11.10 8.47 -2.01
CA LEU A 73 9.84 8.54 -1.28
C LEU A 73 9.15 7.17 -1.15
N GLN A 74 9.41 6.25 -2.07
CA GLN A 74 8.74 4.94 -2.16
C GLN A 74 9.67 3.73 -1.90
N LYS A 75 10.97 3.96 -1.72
CA LYS A 75 12.01 2.90 -1.62
C LYS A 75 12.01 1.94 -2.81
N ASP A 76 11.64 2.43 -3.98
CA ASP A 76 11.57 1.65 -5.21
C ASP A 76 12.41 2.33 -6.30
N GLU A 77 13.46 1.65 -6.74
CA GLU A 77 14.41 2.17 -7.73
C GLU A 77 13.82 2.26 -9.15
N ASP A 78 12.78 1.49 -9.46
CA ASP A 78 12.15 1.50 -10.79
C ASP A 78 11.57 2.87 -11.14
N HIS A 79 11.23 3.66 -10.12
CA HIS A 79 10.65 5.00 -10.24
C HIS A 79 11.67 6.14 -10.08
N ALA A 80 12.98 5.86 -10.11
CA ALA A 80 14.03 6.87 -9.89
C ALA A 80 14.04 8.04 -10.89
N PHE A 81 13.51 7.82 -12.11
CA PHE A 81 13.44 8.87 -13.14
C PHE A 81 12.33 9.90 -12.92
N ARG A 82 11.48 9.71 -11.91
CA ARG A 82 10.36 10.61 -11.62
C ARG A 82 10.72 11.52 -10.47
N LYS A 83 10.51 12.82 -10.68
CA LYS A 83 10.74 13.84 -9.68
C LYS A 83 9.43 14.42 -9.22
N VAL A 84 9.19 14.38 -7.93
CA VAL A 84 8.01 14.94 -7.27
C VAL A 84 8.36 16.32 -6.73
N LYS A 85 7.49 17.30 -6.97
CA LYS A 85 7.59 18.64 -6.40
C LYS A 85 6.62 18.76 -5.24
N LEU A 86 7.15 19.01 -4.06
CA LEU A 86 6.41 19.18 -2.82
C LEU A 86 6.52 20.64 -2.39
N ARG A 87 5.39 21.30 -2.18
CA ARG A 87 5.34 22.68 -1.69
C ARG A 87 5.04 22.68 -0.19
N VAL A 88 5.76 23.49 0.58
CA VAL A 88 5.42 23.74 1.99
C VAL A 88 4.21 24.65 2.05
N ASP A 89 3.10 24.14 2.59
CA ASP A 89 1.90 24.94 2.79
C ASP A 89 1.81 25.43 4.24
N GLU A 90 2.19 24.60 5.23
CA GLU A 90 2.16 24.95 6.65
C GLU A 90 3.41 24.44 7.40
N VAL A 91 3.75 25.09 8.51
CA VAL A 91 4.86 24.69 9.39
C VAL A 91 4.31 24.48 10.80
N GLN A 92 4.53 23.29 11.36
CA GLN A 92 4.15 22.95 12.73
C GLN A 92 5.40 22.66 13.56
N GLY A 93 5.69 23.52 14.53
CA GLY A 93 6.94 23.44 15.30
C GLY A 93 8.15 23.48 14.36
N LYS A 94 8.93 22.39 14.31
CA LYS A 94 10.07 22.22 13.40
C LYS A 94 9.77 21.36 12.16
N ASN A 95 8.52 20.97 11.95
CA ASN A 95 8.09 20.14 10.82
C ASN A 95 7.43 21.01 9.76
N CYS A 96 7.92 20.93 8.52
CA CYS A 96 7.29 21.54 7.35
C CYS A 96 6.34 20.53 6.71
N LEU A 97 5.04 20.82 6.74
CA LEU A 97 4.02 20.00 6.09
C LEU A 97 3.94 20.38 4.61
N THR A 98 4.01 19.38 3.75
CA THR A 98 4.09 19.59 2.30
C THR A 98 2.94 18.97 1.54
N ASN A 99 2.50 19.68 0.51
CA ASN A 99 1.48 19.23 -0.40
C ASN A 99 2.07 18.96 -1.80
N PHE A 100 1.40 18.12 -2.58
CA PHE A 100 1.79 17.84 -3.95
C PHE A 100 1.64 19.10 -4.82
N HIS A 101 2.73 19.53 -5.47
CA HIS A 101 2.74 20.71 -6.34
C HIS A 101 2.92 20.35 -7.81
N GLY A 102 3.64 19.27 -8.11
CA GLY A 102 3.85 18.85 -9.48
C GLY A 102 4.72 17.60 -9.60
N LEU A 103 4.86 17.15 -10.84
CA LEU A 103 5.64 15.98 -11.20
C LEU A 103 6.42 16.31 -12.47
N ASP A 104 7.68 15.89 -12.53
CA ASP A 104 8.54 16.03 -13.70
C ASP A 104 9.36 14.76 -13.93
N PHE A 105 9.95 14.64 -15.11
CA PHE A 105 10.88 13.57 -15.44
C PHE A 105 12.32 14.05 -15.32
N THR A 106 13.25 13.13 -15.06
CA THR A 106 14.68 13.39 -15.24
C THR A 106 15.01 13.57 -16.73
N SER A 107 16.03 14.37 -17.01
CA SER A 107 16.40 14.71 -18.39
C SER A 107 17.04 13.53 -19.13
N ASP A 108 17.79 12.70 -18.42
CA ASP A 108 18.38 11.43 -18.86
C ASP A 108 17.32 10.44 -19.34
N LYS A 109 16.27 10.19 -18.55
CA LYS A 109 15.20 9.26 -18.94
C LYS A 109 14.48 9.76 -20.18
N LEU A 110 14.14 11.05 -20.25
CA LEU A 110 13.49 11.62 -21.44
C LEU A 110 14.35 11.42 -22.68
N ARG A 111 15.66 11.73 -22.59
CA ARG A 111 16.62 11.56 -23.70
C ARG A 111 16.80 10.10 -24.10
N SER A 112 16.72 9.17 -23.15
CA SER A 112 16.81 7.71 -23.40
C SER A 112 15.58 7.14 -24.13
N LEU A 113 14.39 7.67 -23.84
CA LEU A 113 13.14 7.27 -24.46
C LEU A 113 13.00 7.77 -25.91
N VAL A 114 13.46 8.99 -26.17
CA VAL A 114 13.37 9.62 -27.50
C VAL A 114 14.45 9.06 -28.43
N ARG A 115 14.11 7.96 -29.09
CA ARG A 115 14.95 7.30 -30.12
C ARG A 115 14.43 7.55 -31.54
N LYS A 116 15.30 7.41 -32.53
CA LYS A 116 14.94 7.43 -33.96
C LYS A 116 14.07 6.20 -34.32
N TRP A 117 13.42 6.25 -35.49
CA TRP A 117 12.67 5.13 -36.11
C TRP A 117 11.33 4.75 -35.45
N GLN A 118 10.83 5.61 -34.58
CA GLN A 118 9.51 5.49 -33.95
C GLN A 118 8.82 6.86 -33.94
N THR A 119 7.50 6.88 -33.95
CA THR A 119 6.73 8.11 -33.75
C THR A 119 6.64 8.45 -32.26
N LEU A 120 6.89 9.72 -31.93
CA LEU A 120 6.60 10.33 -30.63
C LEU A 120 5.20 10.95 -30.66
N ILE A 121 4.39 10.63 -29.66
CA ILE A 121 3.02 11.14 -29.50
C ILE A 121 2.95 11.89 -28.18
N GLU A 122 2.63 13.18 -28.28
CA GLU A 122 2.42 14.08 -27.13
C GLU A 122 0.94 14.46 -27.02
N ALA A 123 0.44 14.53 -25.80
CA ALA A 123 -0.87 15.04 -25.45
C ALA A 123 -0.79 15.89 -24.18
N ASN A 124 -1.55 16.97 -24.11
CA ASN A 124 -1.64 17.84 -22.95
C ASN A 124 -3.11 18.14 -22.62
N VAL A 125 -3.44 18.14 -21.34
CA VAL A 125 -4.80 18.40 -20.86
C VAL A 125 -4.74 19.32 -19.66
N THR A 126 -5.61 20.33 -19.64
CA THR A 126 -5.91 21.12 -18.44
C THR A 126 -7.17 20.60 -17.79
N VAL A 127 -7.07 20.17 -16.53
CA VAL A 127 -8.17 19.57 -15.79
C VAL A 127 -8.29 20.25 -14.43
N LYS A 128 -9.54 20.42 -13.98
CA LYS A 128 -9.86 20.84 -12.63
C LYS A 128 -10.24 19.59 -11.82
N THR A 129 -9.57 19.36 -10.70
CA THR A 129 -9.90 18.24 -9.79
C THR A 129 -11.14 18.57 -8.96
N THR A 130 -11.65 17.59 -8.20
CA THR A 130 -12.78 17.78 -7.28
C THR A 130 -12.50 18.83 -6.22
N ASP A 131 -11.24 18.93 -5.76
CA ASP A 131 -10.82 19.89 -4.72
C ASP A 131 -10.40 21.25 -5.31
N ASP A 132 -10.88 21.57 -6.50
CA ASP A 132 -10.65 22.85 -7.20
C ASP A 132 -9.18 23.16 -7.58
N TYR A 133 -8.29 22.17 -7.62
CA TYR A 133 -6.95 22.36 -8.19
C TYR A 133 -7.01 22.35 -9.71
N LEU A 134 -6.44 23.37 -10.35
CA LEU A 134 -6.30 23.43 -11.81
C LEU A 134 -4.91 22.91 -12.20
N LEU A 135 -4.88 21.73 -12.81
CA LEU A 135 -3.67 21.03 -13.21
C LEU A 135 -3.53 20.99 -14.74
N ARG A 136 -2.30 21.05 -15.24
CA ARG A 136 -1.94 20.73 -16.62
C ARG A 136 -1.07 19.50 -16.66
N LEU A 137 -1.62 18.40 -17.20
CA LEU A 137 -0.93 17.14 -17.38
C LEU A 137 -0.36 17.06 -18.80
N PHE A 138 0.84 16.52 -18.93
CA PHE A 138 1.51 16.24 -20.19
C PHE A 138 1.81 14.75 -20.25
N ALA A 139 1.28 14.08 -21.25
CA ALA A 139 1.52 12.68 -21.51
C ALA A 139 2.37 12.50 -22.76
N ILE A 140 3.25 11.50 -22.72
CA ILE A 140 4.08 11.08 -23.83
C ILE A 140 3.85 9.59 -24.09
N ALA A 141 3.92 9.19 -25.34
CA ALA A 141 3.86 7.81 -25.76
C ALA A 141 4.72 7.60 -27.00
N PHE A 142 5.22 6.38 -27.17
CA PHE A 142 5.99 5.98 -28.34
C PHE A 142 5.32 4.78 -29.00
N THR A 143 5.47 4.69 -30.32
CA THR A 143 4.98 3.53 -31.08
C THR A 143 5.82 2.29 -30.78
N LYS A 144 5.17 1.15 -30.57
CA LYS A 144 5.80 -0.14 -30.27
C LYS A 144 5.99 -0.95 -31.55
N ARG A 145 7.18 -1.52 -31.71
CA ARG A 145 7.48 -2.43 -32.80
C ARG A 145 6.72 -3.74 -32.62
N ARG A 146 6.11 -4.26 -33.68
CA ARG A 146 5.41 -5.56 -33.64
C ARG A 146 6.42 -6.72 -33.71
N PRO A 147 6.16 -7.84 -33.03
CA PRO A 147 6.94 -9.06 -33.26
C PRO A 147 6.80 -9.44 -34.74
N ASN A 148 7.91 -9.73 -35.41
CA ASN A 148 8.01 -10.06 -36.86
C ASN A 148 7.87 -8.88 -37.84
N GLN A 149 8.05 -7.63 -37.39
CA GLN A 149 8.08 -6.48 -38.29
C GLN A 149 9.40 -6.39 -39.09
N ILE A 150 9.32 -6.55 -40.41
CA ILE A 150 10.46 -6.46 -41.35
C ILE A 150 11.00 -5.02 -41.43
N LYS A 151 10.11 -4.02 -41.52
CA LYS A 151 10.51 -2.61 -41.59
C LYS A 151 11.26 -2.21 -40.31
N LYS A 152 12.41 -1.53 -40.49
CA LYS A 152 13.19 -0.95 -39.40
C LYS A 152 12.44 0.18 -38.68
N THR A 153 11.56 0.88 -39.40
CA THR A 153 10.78 2.00 -38.89
C THR A 153 9.38 1.60 -38.48
N THR A 154 8.89 2.24 -37.41
CA THR A 154 7.56 2.04 -36.85
C THR A 154 6.90 3.40 -36.74
N TYR A 155 6.38 3.91 -37.87
CA TYR A 155 5.70 5.20 -37.89
C TYR A 155 4.18 5.03 -37.96
N ALA A 156 3.47 5.75 -37.09
CA ALA A 156 2.02 5.84 -37.15
C ALA A 156 1.58 6.91 -38.15
N ALA A 157 0.47 6.68 -38.85
CA ALA A 157 -0.09 7.65 -39.77
C ALA A 157 -0.65 8.88 -39.01
N SER A 158 -0.68 10.05 -39.65
CA SER A 158 -1.18 11.29 -39.03
C SER A 158 -2.64 11.20 -38.57
N SER A 159 -3.47 10.37 -39.19
CA SER A 159 -4.84 10.06 -38.74
C SER A 159 -4.84 9.26 -37.44
N GLN A 160 -3.99 8.23 -37.36
CA GLN A 160 -3.81 7.40 -36.15
C GLN A 160 -3.28 8.22 -34.98
N ILE A 161 -2.29 9.10 -35.22
CA ILE A 161 -1.75 10.00 -34.18
C ILE A 161 -2.86 10.90 -33.61
N ARG A 162 -3.73 11.47 -34.47
CA ARG A 162 -4.87 12.29 -34.03
C ARG A 162 -5.89 11.49 -33.21
N ALA A 163 -6.18 10.26 -33.63
CA ALA A 163 -7.09 9.37 -32.90
C ALA A 163 -6.52 8.96 -31.53
N ILE A 164 -5.23 8.63 -31.47
CA ILE A 164 -4.53 8.30 -30.22
C ILE A 164 -4.52 9.51 -29.28
N ARG A 165 -4.18 10.70 -29.77
CA ARG A 165 -4.20 11.93 -28.96
C ARG A 165 -5.59 12.20 -28.36
N ARG A 166 -6.66 12.03 -29.14
CA ARG A 166 -8.03 12.20 -28.65
C ARG A 166 -8.36 11.23 -27.51
N LYS A 167 -8.02 9.94 -27.67
CA LYS A 167 -8.20 8.94 -26.60
C LYS A 167 -7.34 9.25 -25.36
N MET A 168 -6.09 9.66 -25.55
CA MET A 168 -5.21 10.06 -24.43
C MET A 168 -5.82 11.22 -23.65
N THR A 169 -6.31 12.27 -24.33
CA THR A 169 -6.90 13.42 -23.67
C THR A 169 -8.18 13.07 -22.93
N GLU A 170 -9.02 12.21 -23.52
CA GLU A 170 -10.28 11.76 -22.93
C GLU A 170 -10.05 10.95 -21.64
N ILE A 171 -9.13 9.97 -21.67
CA ILE A 171 -8.81 9.15 -20.49
C ILE A 171 -8.22 10.01 -19.38
N ILE A 172 -7.24 10.87 -19.71
CA ILE A 172 -6.63 11.77 -18.72
C ILE A 172 -7.68 12.68 -18.09
N GLN A 173 -8.61 13.23 -18.90
CA GLN A 173 -9.66 14.11 -18.41
C GLN A 173 -10.64 13.38 -17.50
N ARG A 174 -11.09 12.18 -17.87
CA ARG A 174 -12.00 11.35 -17.07
C ARG A 174 -11.39 10.97 -15.72
N GLU A 175 -10.13 10.52 -15.73
CA GLU A 175 -9.43 10.09 -14.51
C GLU A 175 -9.09 11.26 -13.58
N ALA A 176 -8.71 12.42 -14.12
CA ALA A 176 -8.31 13.56 -13.31
C ALA A 176 -9.49 14.40 -12.79
N THR A 177 -10.63 14.44 -13.49
CA THR A 177 -11.81 15.21 -13.05
C THR A 177 -12.54 14.53 -11.90
N SER A 178 -12.56 13.18 -11.90
CA SER A 178 -13.26 12.38 -10.90
C SER A 178 -12.55 12.28 -9.55
N CYS A 179 -11.26 12.66 -9.48
CA CYS A 179 -10.41 12.41 -8.33
C CYS A 179 -10.05 13.69 -7.58
N THR A 180 -9.86 13.54 -6.26
CA THR A 180 -9.15 14.52 -5.42
C THR A 180 -7.68 14.61 -5.83
N LEU A 181 -6.97 15.67 -5.42
CA LEU A 181 -5.54 15.79 -5.70
C LEU A 181 -4.76 14.58 -5.14
N GLN A 182 -5.12 14.13 -3.94
CA GLN A 182 -4.52 12.97 -3.28
C GLN A 182 -4.77 11.67 -4.06
N GLN A 183 -6.01 11.42 -4.47
CA GLN A 183 -6.37 10.26 -5.27
C GLN A 183 -5.66 10.27 -6.62
N LEU A 184 -5.53 11.44 -7.25
CA LEU A 184 -4.78 11.60 -8.49
C LEU A 184 -3.31 11.26 -8.27
N THR A 185 -2.67 11.75 -7.20
CA THR A 185 -1.28 11.37 -6.86
C THR A 185 -1.14 9.85 -6.69
N ASN A 186 -2.08 9.19 -6.03
CA ASN A 186 -2.09 7.73 -5.88
C ASN A 186 -2.23 6.98 -7.21
N LYS A 187 -2.89 7.56 -8.22
CA LYS A 187 -2.94 7.00 -9.58
C LYS A 187 -1.68 7.29 -10.39
N LEU A 188 -1.03 8.42 -10.13
CA LEU A 188 0.19 8.84 -10.82
C LEU A 188 1.39 7.99 -10.44
N ILE A 189 1.58 7.67 -9.15
CA ILE A 189 2.73 6.90 -8.62
C ILE A 189 2.90 5.55 -9.34
N PRO A 190 1.92 4.61 -9.31
CA PRO A 190 1.98 3.31 -9.99
C PRO A 190 1.71 3.36 -11.51
N GLU A 191 1.63 4.54 -12.11
CA GLU A 191 1.38 4.74 -13.55
C GLU A 191 0.06 4.17 -14.09
N VAL A 192 -1.00 4.13 -13.28
CA VAL A 192 -2.30 3.53 -13.68
C VAL A 192 -2.85 4.15 -14.96
N ILE A 193 -2.78 5.49 -15.07
CA ILE A 193 -3.26 6.23 -16.26
C ILE A 193 -2.47 5.83 -17.52
N GLY A 194 -1.16 5.58 -17.39
CA GLY A 194 -0.33 5.16 -18.53
C GLY A 194 -0.74 3.80 -19.08
N ARG A 195 -0.95 2.83 -18.18
CA ARG A 195 -1.40 1.47 -18.53
C ARG A 195 -2.79 1.46 -19.17
N GLU A 196 -3.69 2.31 -18.68
CA GLU A 196 -5.02 2.42 -19.25
C GLU A 196 -5.01 3.00 -20.66
N ILE A 197 -4.21 4.04 -20.90
CA ILE A 197 -4.00 4.60 -22.24
C ILE A 197 -3.45 3.53 -23.19
N GLU A 198 -2.46 2.73 -22.75
CA GLU A 198 -1.88 1.66 -23.57
C GLU A 198 -2.95 0.64 -24.00
N LYS A 199 -3.78 0.17 -23.06
CA LYS A 199 -4.88 -0.77 -23.36
C LYS A 199 -5.91 -0.17 -24.32
N ALA A 200 -6.33 1.07 -24.10
CA ALA A 200 -7.37 1.72 -24.90
C ALA A 200 -6.92 2.07 -26.34
N THR A 201 -5.62 2.24 -26.55
CA THR A 201 -5.02 2.62 -27.84
C THR A 201 -4.51 1.43 -28.65
N GLN A 202 -4.40 0.24 -28.05
CA GLN A 202 -3.93 -0.98 -28.69
C GLN A 202 -4.70 -1.34 -29.97
N GLY A 203 -6.01 -1.05 -30.03
CA GLY A 203 -6.84 -1.24 -31.23
C GLY A 203 -6.54 -0.29 -32.39
N ILE A 204 -5.89 0.85 -32.14
CA ILE A 204 -5.48 1.80 -33.19
C ILE A 204 -4.04 1.51 -33.62
N TYR A 205 -3.12 1.52 -32.66
CA TYR A 205 -1.71 1.25 -32.88
C TYR A 205 -1.06 0.84 -31.55
N PRO A 206 -0.19 -0.19 -31.51
CA PRO A 206 0.47 -0.60 -30.28
C PRO A 206 1.46 0.48 -29.80
N LEU A 207 1.35 0.88 -28.54
CA LEU A 207 2.22 1.88 -27.90
C LEU A 207 3.17 1.21 -26.89
N GLN A 208 4.21 1.94 -26.51
CA GLN A 208 5.15 1.61 -25.45
C GLN A 208 5.55 2.89 -24.70
N ASN A 209 6.03 2.73 -23.46
CA ASN A 209 6.54 3.82 -22.62
C ASN A 209 5.53 4.98 -22.53
N VAL A 210 4.27 4.64 -22.23
CA VAL A 210 3.19 5.60 -22.06
C VAL A 210 3.25 6.16 -20.65
N HIS A 211 3.66 7.42 -20.51
CA HIS A 211 3.81 8.04 -19.20
C HIS A 211 3.23 9.45 -19.16
N ILE A 212 2.80 9.86 -17.96
CA ILE A 212 2.57 11.27 -17.65
C ILE A 212 3.94 11.88 -17.33
N ARG A 213 4.52 12.54 -18.34
CA ARG A 213 5.83 13.19 -18.30
C ARG A 213 5.88 14.31 -17.28
N LYS A 214 4.81 15.11 -17.21
CA LYS A 214 4.80 16.33 -16.41
C LYS A 214 3.41 16.67 -15.90
N VAL A 215 3.33 17.12 -14.65
CA VAL A 215 2.14 17.72 -14.07
C VAL A 215 2.52 19.09 -13.54
N LYS A 216 1.82 20.13 -14.02
CA LYS A 216 1.97 21.50 -13.55
C LYS A 216 0.71 21.93 -12.84
N LEU A 217 0.85 22.48 -11.64
CA LEU A 217 -0.23 23.17 -10.96
C LEU A 217 -0.32 24.61 -11.46
N LEU A 218 -1.47 24.99 -12.01
CA LEU A 218 -1.73 26.33 -12.54
C LEU A 218 -2.41 27.21 -11.49
N LYS A 219 -3.42 26.67 -10.81
CA LYS A 219 -4.18 27.38 -9.80
C LYS A 219 -4.48 26.46 -8.63
N GLN A 220 -4.20 26.96 -7.43
CA GLN A 220 -4.57 26.31 -6.18
C GLN A 220 -5.90 26.90 -5.67
N PRO A 221 -6.72 26.09 -4.99
CA PRO A 221 -7.87 26.58 -4.24
C PRO A 221 -7.43 27.42 -3.05
N LYS A 222 -8.40 27.98 -2.31
CA LYS A 222 -8.11 28.62 -1.03
C LYS A 222 -7.49 27.61 -0.08
N PHE A 223 -6.51 28.05 0.69
CA PHE A 223 -5.83 27.21 1.67
C PHE A 223 -6.83 26.70 2.71
N ASP A 224 -6.93 25.39 2.85
CA ASP A 224 -7.68 24.72 3.90
C ASP A 224 -6.72 23.94 4.80
N LEU A 225 -6.66 24.36 6.06
CA LEU A 225 -5.84 23.70 7.08
C LEU A 225 -6.38 22.30 7.39
N GLY A 226 -7.70 22.10 7.36
CA GLY A 226 -8.32 20.82 7.68
C GLY A 226 -7.91 19.72 6.70
N ALA A 227 -8.04 20.00 5.40
CA ALA A 227 -7.59 19.09 4.34
C ALA A 227 -6.08 18.78 4.44
N LEU A 228 -5.25 19.78 4.77
CA LEU A 228 -3.81 19.56 4.94
C LEU A 228 -3.48 18.66 6.16
N MET A 229 -4.17 18.87 7.29
CA MET A 229 -3.96 18.03 8.48
C MET A 229 -4.40 16.59 8.23
N ALA A 230 -5.49 16.38 7.49
CA ALA A 230 -5.94 15.05 7.09
C ALA A 230 -4.88 14.31 6.26
N LEU A 231 -4.14 15.01 5.39
CA LEU A 231 -3.05 14.43 4.59
C LEU A 231 -1.85 14.02 5.44
N HIS A 232 -1.60 14.71 6.55
CA HIS A 232 -0.45 14.45 7.39
C HIS A 232 -0.75 13.59 8.63
N GLY A 233 -2.01 13.33 8.98
CA GLY A 233 -2.41 12.35 9.99
C GLY A 233 -1.75 12.49 11.37
N GLU A 234 -0.97 13.53 11.62
CA GLU A 234 -0.42 13.89 12.92
C GLU A 234 -1.53 14.64 13.64
N SER A 235 -2.51 13.89 14.13
CA SER A 235 -3.25 14.33 15.31
C SER A 235 -2.22 14.51 16.41
N THR A 236 -2.06 15.75 16.85
CA THR A 236 -1.41 16.13 18.10
C THR A 236 -1.81 15.13 19.19
N THR A 237 -0.91 14.22 19.55
CA THR A 237 -0.78 13.81 20.95
C THR A 237 -0.39 15.08 21.68
N ASP A 238 -1.40 15.83 22.13
CA ASP A 238 -1.43 16.65 23.34
C ASP A 238 -2.75 17.45 23.36
N GLU A 239 -3.53 17.17 24.41
CA GLU A 239 -4.64 17.95 24.98
C GLU A 239 -6.03 17.98 24.28
N GLN A 240 -6.95 17.24 24.92
CA GLN A 240 -8.41 17.35 25.02
C GLN A 240 -9.14 18.34 24.09
N GLY A 241 -9.94 17.77 23.18
CA GLY A 241 -11.01 18.48 22.47
C GLY A 241 -12.01 17.50 21.87
N GLN A 242 -13.07 17.18 22.63
CA GLN A 242 -14.14 16.26 22.22
C GLN A 242 -15.00 16.95 21.15
N LYS A 243 -14.90 16.52 19.88
CA LYS A 243 -15.84 16.93 18.82
C LYS A 243 -17.11 16.10 18.93
N VAL A 244 -18.22 16.76 19.22
CA VAL A 244 -19.57 16.20 19.18
C VAL A 244 -20.01 16.10 17.71
N GLU A 245 -20.09 14.89 17.17
CA GLU A 245 -20.76 14.64 15.90
C GLU A 245 -22.28 14.66 16.11
N ARG A 246 -22.98 15.56 15.41
CA ARG A 246 -24.44 15.52 15.29
C ARG A 246 -24.78 14.67 14.07
N GLU A 247 -25.40 13.51 14.32
CA GLU A 247 -26.01 12.69 13.27
C GLU A 247 -27.16 13.47 12.61
N PHE A 248 -27.09 13.65 11.30
CA PHE A 248 -28.24 13.97 10.47
C PHE A 248 -28.40 12.84 9.45
N LYS A 249 -29.35 11.94 9.73
CA LYS A 249 -29.78 10.88 8.80
C LYS A 249 -30.94 11.40 7.98
N GLU A 250 -30.72 11.66 6.70
CA GLU A 250 -31.82 11.71 5.73
C GLU A 250 -31.96 10.32 5.10
N ARG A 251 -33.18 9.77 5.19
CA ARG A 251 -33.56 8.51 4.55
C ARG A 251 -34.05 8.82 3.14
N VAL A 252 -33.40 8.29 2.12
CA VAL A 252 -33.99 8.10 0.79
C VAL A 252 -33.81 6.64 0.42
N LEU A 253 -34.92 6.01 0.02
CA LEU A 253 -35.04 4.62 -0.43
C LEU A 253 -34.79 4.49 -1.94
N GLU A 254 -34.47 3.26 -2.38
CA GLU A 254 -34.35 2.69 -3.75
C GLU A 254 -32.96 2.79 -4.41
N GLU A 255 -32.29 1.76 -4.96
CA GLU A 255 -32.50 0.32 -5.24
C GLU A 255 -31.08 -0.35 -5.44
N PRO A 256 -30.89 -1.69 -5.61
CA PRO A 256 -29.61 -2.34 -5.32
C PRO A 256 -28.55 -2.13 -6.42
N ALA A 257 -27.66 -1.15 -6.22
CA ALA A 257 -26.43 -1.01 -6.99
C ALA A 257 -25.34 -1.96 -6.45
N MET A 258 -24.63 -2.65 -7.36
CA MET A 258 -23.49 -3.51 -7.06
C MET A 258 -22.50 -2.82 -6.11
N ALA A 259 -22.21 -3.48 -4.98
CA ALA A 259 -21.30 -2.97 -3.96
C ALA A 259 -19.92 -2.62 -4.55
N SER A 260 -19.41 -1.44 -4.19
CA SER A 260 -18.07 -0.98 -4.52
C SER A 260 -17.02 -1.96 -3.98
N GLU A 261 -15.92 -2.14 -4.72
CA GLU A 261 -14.88 -3.14 -4.45
C GLU A 261 -14.23 -3.04 -3.05
N ASP A 262 -14.36 -1.89 -2.39
CA ASP A 262 -13.81 -1.62 -1.05
C ASP A 262 -14.74 -1.98 0.11
N ALA A 263 -16.01 -2.34 -0.16
CA ALA A 263 -16.99 -2.68 0.87
C ALA A 263 -17.15 -4.20 1.10
N LEU A 264 -16.39 -5.06 0.40
CA LEU A 264 -16.51 -6.50 0.54
C LEU A 264 -15.86 -7.00 1.86
N PRO A 265 -16.57 -7.83 2.66
CA PRO A 265 -15.98 -8.47 3.83
C PRO A 265 -14.74 -9.28 3.44
N THR A 266 -13.63 -9.02 4.13
CA THR A 266 -12.34 -9.65 3.82
C THR A 266 -12.06 -10.79 4.77
N LEU A 267 -11.79 -11.99 4.24
CA LEU A 267 -11.50 -13.19 5.00
C LEU A 267 -10.04 -13.61 4.79
N LYS A 268 -9.31 -13.73 5.89
CA LYS A 268 -7.89 -14.14 5.89
C LYS A 268 -7.77 -15.64 6.06
N ILE A 269 -7.14 -16.31 5.09
CA ILE A 269 -6.91 -17.75 5.07
C ILE A 269 -5.41 -18.05 4.94
N LEU A 270 -4.90 -18.93 5.78
CA LEU A 270 -3.49 -19.32 5.82
C LEU A 270 -3.30 -20.75 5.29
N LEU A 271 -2.31 -20.99 4.43
CA LEU A 271 -1.93 -22.34 3.99
C LEU A 271 -0.67 -22.79 4.73
N VAL A 272 -0.72 -23.94 5.41
CA VAL A 272 0.32 -24.45 6.30
C VAL A 272 0.63 -25.92 6.01
N GLY A 273 1.85 -26.37 6.26
CA GLY A 273 2.27 -27.76 6.05
C GLY A 273 3.76 -27.89 5.69
N PRO A 274 4.29 -29.13 5.59
CA PRO A 274 5.70 -29.41 5.37
C PRO A 274 6.19 -28.93 3.99
N SER A 275 7.52 -28.86 3.84
CA SER A 275 8.15 -28.55 2.56
C SER A 275 7.72 -29.54 1.48
N GLY A 276 7.46 -29.06 0.26
CA GLY A 276 7.14 -29.93 -0.86
C GLY A 276 5.76 -30.61 -0.81
N ALA A 277 4.90 -30.29 0.18
CA ALA A 277 3.53 -30.80 0.24
C ALA A 277 2.67 -30.39 -0.95
N GLY A 278 2.97 -29.25 -1.59
CA GLY A 278 2.23 -28.72 -2.75
C GLY A 278 1.35 -27.50 -2.45
N LYS A 279 1.58 -26.79 -1.34
CA LYS A 279 0.86 -25.56 -0.94
C LYS A 279 0.86 -24.48 -2.02
N SER A 280 2.05 -24.08 -2.47
CA SER A 280 2.24 -23.05 -3.50
C SER A 280 1.64 -23.47 -4.84
N ALA A 281 1.79 -24.73 -5.23
CA ALA A 281 1.20 -25.26 -6.45
C ALA A 281 -0.34 -25.26 -6.39
N LEU A 282 -0.93 -25.59 -5.23
CA LEU A 282 -2.37 -25.53 -5.01
C LEU A 282 -2.89 -24.09 -5.06
N LEU A 283 -2.18 -23.15 -4.44
CA LEU A 283 -2.56 -21.74 -4.43
C LEU A 283 -2.44 -21.10 -5.83
N THR A 284 -1.32 -21.30 -6.53
CA THR A 284 -1.13 -20.79 -7.89
C THR A 284 -2.14 -21.38 -8.84
N ARG A 285 -2.45 -22.68 -8.73
CA ARG A 285 -3.50 -23.27 -9.55
C ARG A 285 -4.88 -22.66 -9.26
N TYR A 286 -5.21 -22.41 -8.00
CA TYR A 286 -6.49 -21.81 -7.65
C TYR A 286 -6.61 -20.33 -8.10
N CYS A 287 -5.53 -19.56 -7.96
CA CYS A 287 -5.54 -18.13 -8.26
C CYS A 287 -5.43 -17.85 -9.77
N ASP A 288 -4.48 -18.50 -10.44
CA ASP A 288 -4.02 -18.14 -11.78
C ASP A 288 -4.32 -19.22 -12.84
N ASP A 289 -4.87 -20.37 -12.43
CA ASP A 289 -5.10 -21.55 -13.28
C ASP A 289 -3.84 -22.09 -13.99
N GLU A 290 -2.66 -21.79 -13.44
CA GLU A 290 -1.35 -22.22 -13.93
C GLU A 290 -0.76 -23.34 -13.06
N PHE A 291 0.08 -24.18 -13.67
CA PHE A 291 0.90 -25.17 -12.96
C PHE A 291 2.20 -25.36 -13.72
N ASP A 292 3.28 -25.13 -13.00
CA ASP A 292 4.62 -25.36 -13.52
C ASP A 292 5.14 -26.69 -12.92
N PRO A 293 5.41 -27.72 -13.75
CA PRO A 293 5.99 -28.98 -13.30
C PRO A 293 7.33 -28.81 -12.57
N ASP A 294 8.08 -27.75 -12.91
CA ASP A 294 9.41 -27.48 -12.38
C ASP A 294 9.39 -26.57 -11.14
N SER A 295 8.20 -26.07 -10.73
CA SER A 295 7.97 -25.26 -9.52
C SER A 295 8.11 -26.05 -8.19
N SER A 296 8.87 -27.14 -8.20
CA SER A 296 9.27 -27.88 -6.99
C SER A 296 10.32 -27.14 -6.14
N THR A 297 10.65 -25.91 -6.49
CA THR A 297 11.55 -25.02 -5.75
C THR A 297 10.90 -24.62 -4.42
N ALA A 298 11.69 -24.65 -3.34
CA ALA A 298 11.22 -24.25 -2.02
C ALA A 298 10.85 -22.76 -2.01
N THR A 299 9.62 -22.42 -1.59
CA THR A 299 9.17 -21.04 -1.47
C THR A 299 10.03 -20.28 -0.45
N ILE A 300 10.74 -19.25 -0.91
CA ILE A 300 11.55 -18.36 -0.06
C ILE A 300 10.64 -17.20 0.36
N GLY A 301 10.21 -17.19 1.62
CA GLY A 301 9.30 -16.17 2.16
C GLY A 301 7.80 -16.53 2.07
N ILE A 302 6.95 -15.60 2.51
CA ILE A 302 5.49 -15.77 2.49
C ILE A 302 4.93 -15.04 1.27
N ASP A 303 4.24 -15.76 0.39
CA ASP A 303 3.54 -15.18 -0.75
C ASP A 303 2.08 -14.85 -0.37
N PHE A 304 1.53 -13.79 -0.98
CA PHE A 304 0.22 -13.25 -0.67
C PHE A 304 -0.60 -13.04 -1.93
N LYS A 305 -1.78 -13.65 -2.01
CA LYS A 305 -2.71 -13.51 -3.13
C LYS A 305 -4.11 -13.10 -2.66
N ILE A 306 -4.78 -12.27 -3.47
CA ILE A 306 -6.16 -11.83 -3.22
C ILE A 306 -7.07 -12.45 -4.28
N LYS A 307 -8.14 -13.13 -3.85
CA LYS A 307 -9.15 -13.71 -4.75
C LYS A 307 -10.56 -13.34 -4.30
N ARG A 308 -11.45 -13.09 -5.26
CA ARG A 308 -12.88 -12.89 -4.98
C ARG A 308 -13.60 -14.22 -5.07
N LEU A 309 -14.45 -14.50 -4.08
CA LEU A 309 -15.26 -15.70 -4.07
C LEU A 309 -16.69 -15.36 -3.65
N ASN A 310 -17.66 -15.83 -4.44
CA ASN A 310 -19.08 -15.72 -4.10
C ASN A 310 -19.52 -17.02 -3.43
N VAL A 311 -20.01 -16.92 -2.19
CA VAL A 311 -20.53 -18.04 -1.40
C VAL A 311 -21.89 -17.62 -0.84
N ARG A 312 -22.90 -18.49 -0.97
CA ARG A 312 -24.30 -18.21 -0.56
C ARG A 312 -24.87 -16.90 -1.10
N GLY A 313 -24.55 -16.56 -2.36
CA GLY A 313 -25.01 -15.34 -3.01
C GLY A 313 -24.37 -14.04 -2.50
N LYS A 314 -23.41 -14.11 -1.57
CA LYS A 314 -22.64 -12.95 -1.07
C LYS A 314 -21.20 -12.98 -1.59
N PRO A 315 -20.68 -11.86 -2.12
CA PRO A 315 -19.27 -11.74 -2.51
C PRO A 315 -18.37 -11.51 -1.29
N TYR A 316 -17.28 -12.29 -1.21
CA TYR A 316 -16.23 -12.16 -0.20
C TYR A 316 -14.87 -11.94 -0.85
N ARG A 317 -14.02 -11.15 -0.20
CA ARG A 317 -12.61 -10.94 -0.60
C ARG A 317 -11.72 -11.85 0.23
N LEU A 318 -11.08 -12.83 -0.39
CA LEU A 318 -10.17 -13.76 0.28
C LEU A 318 -8.74 -13.23 0.20
N THR A 319 -8.08 -13.15 1.34
CA THR A 319 -6.65 -12.91 1.47
C THR A 319 -5.95 -14.22 1.81
N LEU A 320 -5.26 -14.79 0.82
CA LEU A 320 -4.63 -16.11 0.88
C LEU A 320 -3.13 -15.93 1.14
N PHE A 321 -2.63 -16.60 2.17
CA PHE A 321 -1.22 -16.55 2.57
C PHE A 321 -0.58 -17.92 2.34
N ASP A 322 0.43 -17.98 1.46
CA ASP A 322 1.25 -19.17 1.26
C ASP A 322 2.50 -19.10 2.12
N THR A 323 2.68 -20.07 3.00
CA THR A 323 3.79 -20.08 3.95
C THR A 323 4.96 -20.90 3.41
N ALA A 324 6.17 -20.32 3.46
CA ALA A 324 7.41 -21.02 3.12
C ALA A 324 7.53 -22.32 3.93
N GLY A 325 7.62 -23.44 3.24
CA GLY A 325 7.77 -24.77 3.84
C GLY A 325 9.15 -25.07 4.40
N GLN A 326 10.03 -24.10 4.67
CA GLN A 326 11.30 -24.41 5.31
C GLN A 326 11.18 -24.46 6.83
N GLU A 327 10.93 -25.67 7.32
CA GLU A 327 11.02 -26.07 8.73
C GLU A 327 12.39 -25.80 9.39
N ARG A 328 13.44 -25.55 8.59
CA ARG A 328 14.80 -25.23 9.07
C ARG A 328 14.99 -23.77 9.50
N PHE A 329 14.14 -22.84 9.05
CA PHE A 329 14.09 -21.47 9.56
C PHE A 329 12.85 -21.31 10.42
N ARG A 330 12.87 -22.07 11.51
CA ARG A 330 11.83 -22.17 12.52
C ARG A 330 11.54 -20.80 13.12
N THR A 331 10.54 -20.11 12.59
CA THR A 331 9.45 -19.37 13.27
C THR A 331 8.74 -18.60 12.16
N LEU A 332 7.64 -19.13 11.61
CA LEU A 332 6.67 -18.20 11.05
C LEU A 332 6.32 -17.25 12.19
N SER A 333 6.58 -15.95 12.03
CA SER A 333 6.21 -14.99 13.06
C SER A 333 4.75 -15.24 13.43
N THR A 334 4.47 -15.54 14.70
CA THR A 334 3.12 -15.82 15.22
C THR A 334 2.10 -14.74 14.82
N SER A 335 2.59 -13.55 14.43
CA SER A 335 1.87 -12.49 13.74
C SER A 335 1.04 -12.92 12.51
N PHE A 336 1.44 -13.95 11.75
CA PHE A 336 0.69 -14.36 10.55
C PHE A 336 -0.57 -15.15 10.89
N TYR A 337 -0.55 -15.94 11.97
CA TYR A 337 -1.74 -16.63 12.49
C TYR A 337 -2.74 -15.65 13.13
N ARG A 338 -2.27 -14.49 13.62
CA ARG A 338 -3.14 -13.45 14.19
C ARG A 338 -4.16 -12.96 13.15
N GLY A 339 -5.44 -13.09 13.51
CA GLY A 339 -6.57 -12.68 12.66
C GLY A 339 -6.81 -13.58 11.45
N ALA A 340 -6.23 -14.79 11.40
CA ALA A 340 -6.65 -15.81 10.44
C ALA A 340 -8.05 -16.32 10.80
N HIS A 341 -8.93 -16.38 9.79
CA HIS A 341 -10.30 -16.87 9.93
C HIS A 341 -10.38 -18.37 9.61
N GLY A 342 -9.47 -18.84 8.75
CA GLY A 342 -9.31 -20.26 8.45
C GLY A 342 -7.87 -20.64 8.16
N VAL A 343 -7.53 -21.89 8.43
CA VAL A 343 -6.22 -22.48 8.15
C VAL A 343 -6.42 -23.75 7.32
N ILE A 344 -5.74 -23.81 6.17
CA ILE A 344 -5.69 -24.97 5.28
C ILE A 344 -4.37 -25.68 5.52
N LEU A 345 -4.42 -26.88 6.08
CA LEU A 345 -3.29 -27.76 6.27
C LEU A 345 -3.13 -28.66 5.04
N VAL A 346 -1.92 -28.74 4.49
CA VAL A 346 -1.66 -29.49 3.25
C VAL A 346 -0.54 -30.50 3.47
N TYR A 347 -0.81 -31.76 3.15
CA TYR A 347 0.20 -32.84 3.10
C TYR A 347 0.22 -33.51 1.73
N ASP A 348 1.26 -34.29 1.44
CA ASP A 348 1.40 -35.02 0.18
C ASP A 348 0.96 -36.49 0.36
N ILE A 349 -0.03 -36.95 -0.41
CA ILE A 349 -0.55 -38.32 -0.31
C ILE A 349 0.49 -39.40 -0.66
N SER A 350 1.54 -39.04 -1.40
CA SER A 350 2.63 -39.94 -1.78
C SER A 350 3.75 -40.01 -0.74
N ASN A 351 3.73 -39.15 0.29
CA ASN A 351 4.79 -39.08 1.30
C ASN A 351 4.24 -39.23 2.72
N ARG A 352 4.43 -40.41 3.32
CA ARG A 352 4.00 -40.73 4.69
C ARG A 352 4.60 -39.81 5.76
N ALA A 353 5.85 -39.37 5.59
CA ALA A 353 6.50 -38.47 6.54
C ALA A 353 5.79 -37.10 6.59
N SER A 354 5.26 -36.63 5.45
CA SER A 354 4.49 -35.39 5.39
C SER A 354 3.21 -35.47 6.22
N PHE A 355 2.56 -36.65 6.24
CA PHE A 355 1.36 -36.91 7.02
C PHE A 355 1.64 -37.02 8.52
N GLN A 356 2.71 -37.74 8.92
CA GLN A 356 3.10 -37.82 10.34
C GLN A 356 3.43 -36.45 10.95
N SER A 357 3.94 -35.51 10.13
CA SER A 357 4.20 -34.14 10.60
C SER A 357 2.94 -33.30 10.81
N MET A 358 1.77 -33.73 10.33
CA MET A 358 0.52 -32.94 10.40
C MET A 358 0.09 -32.65 11.83
N GLU A 359 0.29 -33.59 12.76
CA GLU A 359 -0.08 -33.42 14.17
C GLU A 359 0.58 -32.19 14.80
N ARG A 360 1.85 -31.94 14.44
CA ARG A 360 2.57 -30.72 14.84
C ARG A 360 1.98 -29.46 14.21
N TRP A 361 1.55 -29.52 12.95
CA TRP A 361 0.95 -28.37 12.27
C TRP A 361 -0.45 -28.04 12.78
N PHE A 362 -1.22 -29.06 13.19
CA PHE A 362 -2.48 -28.87 13.91
C PHE A 362 -2.24 -28.17 15.26
N ALA A 363 -1.31 -28.69 16.07
CA ALA A 363 -0.95 -28.08 17.34
C ALA A 363 -0.45 -26.62 17.18
N GLU A 364 0.34 -26.33 16.13
CA GLU A 364 0.81 -24.99 15.82
C GLU A 364 -0.33 -24.05 15.41
N ALA A 365 -1.28 -24.52 14.60
CA ALA A 365 -2.44 -23.75 14.21
C ALA A 365 -3.34 -23.45 15.42
N GLU A 366 -3.62 -24.43 16.26
CA GLU A 366 -4.45 -24.27 17.46
C GLU A 366 -3.81 -23.32 18.49
N MET A 367 -2.48 -23.39 18.68
CA MET A 367 -1.78 -22.56 19.66
C MET A 367 -1.70 -21.08 19.25
N ASN A 368 -1.65 -20.78 17.95
CA ASN A 368 -1.37 -19.43 17.44
C ASN A 368 -2.58 -18.70 16.83
N THR A 369 -3.73 -19.36 16.70
CA THR A 369 -4.95 -18.79 16.13
C THR A 369 -5.97 -18.39 17.21
N VAL A 370 -7.01 -17.68 16.79
CA VAL A 370 -8.11 -17.31 17.68
C VAL A 370 -9.03 -18.53 17.92
N PRO A 371 -9.61 -18.69 19.12
CA PRO A 371 -10.62 -19.72 19.36
C PRO A 371 -11.76 -19.61 18.36
N GLY A 372 -12.06 -20.72 17.68
CA GLY A 372 -13.09 -20.79 16.63
C GLY A 372 -12.57 -20.71 15.19
N VAL A 373 -11.26 -20.68 14.94
CA VAL A 373 -10.71 -20.78 13.59
C VAL A 373 -11.23 -22.03 12.86
N VAL A 374 -11.54 -21.92 11.57
CA VAL A 374 -11.94 -23.09 10.78
C VAL A 374 -10.69 -23.79 10.24
N LEU A 375 -10.54 -25.06 10.59
CA LEU A 375 -9.44 -25.92 10.11
C LEU A 375 -9.89 -26.78 8.94
N TYR A 376 -9.03 -26.91 7.93
CA TYR A 376 -9.29 -27.72 6.75
C TYR A 376 -8.03 -28.50 6.35
N LEU A 377 -8.12 -29.82 6.24
CA LEU A 377 -7.04 -30.71 5.82
C LEU A 377 -7.15 -31.07 4.33
N VAL A 378 -6.03 -30.95 3.61
CA VAL A 378 -5.94 -31.26 2.18
C VAL A 378 -4.84 -32.28 1.92
N GLY A 379 -5.23 -33.41 1.34
CA GLY A 379 -4.30 -34.38 0.73
C GLY A 379 -3.96 -33.94 -0.70
N ALA A 380 -2.80 -33.33 -0.89
CA ALA A 380 -2.34 -32.86 -2.19
C ALA A 380 -1.68 -33.95 -3.03
N LYS A 381 -1.58 -33.69 -4.35
CA LYS A 381 -1.01 -34.59 -5.37
C LYS A 381 -1.82 -35.86 -5.62
N LEU A 382 -3.15 -35.72 -5.67
CA LEU A 382 -4.09 -36.80 -6.01
C LEU A 382 -3.73 -37.55 -7.32
N ASP A 383 -3.03 -36.89 -8.25
CA ASP A 383 -2.51 -37.49 -9.48
C ASP A 383 -1.55 -38.68 -9.25
N LYS A 384 -0.95 -38.79 -8.05
CA LYS A 384 -0.08 -39.91 -7.66
C LYS A 384 -0.79 -41.05 -6.96
N ALA A 385 -2.12 -40.97 -6.79
CA ALA A 385 -2.88 -41.98 -6.07
C ALA A 385 -2.76 -43.38 -6.69
N GLY A 386 -2.68 -43.48 -8.02
CA GLY A 386 -2.60 -44.76 -8.74
C GLY A 386 -1.20 -45.39 -8.82
N THR A 387 -0.13 -44.63 -8.57
CA THR A 387 1.26 -45.08 -8.82
C THR A 387 2.15 -45.10 -7.57
N GLY A 388 1.77 -44.41 -6.49
CA GLY A 388 2.62 -44.32 -5.30
C GLY A 388 1.93 -43.71 -4.07
N ARG A 389 0.67 -44.05 -3.80
CA ARG A 389 -0.04 -43.62 -2.58
C ARG A 389 0.61 -44.25 -1.33
N ALA A 390 0.97 -43.42 -0.36
CA ALA A 390 1.53 -43.84 0.92
C ALA A 390 0.56 -43.65 2.11
N VAL A 391 -0.48 -42.83 1.92
CA VAL A 391 -1.51 -42.55 2.94
C VAL A 391 -2.88 -42.87 2.35
N PRO A 392 -3.64 -43.81 2.93
CA PRO A 392 -5.01 -44.09 2.51
C PRO A 392 -5.94 -42.94 2.87
N GLN A 393 -6.99 -42.76 2.08
CA GLN A 393 -7.95 -41.67 2.25
C GLN A 393 -8.66 -41.71 3.61
N GLU A 394 -8.95 -42.92 4.10
CA GLU A 394 -9.59 -43.17 5.40
C GLU A 394 -8.73 -42.63 6.57
N GLU A 395 -7.41 -42.75 6.48
CA GLU A 395 -6.49 -42.25 7.51
C GLU A 395 -6.44 -40.72 7.52
N GLY A 396 -6.48 -40.09 6.34
CA GLY A 396 -6.59 -38.64 6.22
C GLY A 396 -7.91 -38.10 6.78
N GLN A 397 -9.00 -38.81 6.52
CA GLN A 397 -10.33 -38.49 7.06
C GLN A 397 -10.36 -38.61 8.59
N ALA A 398 -9.84 -39.72 9.14
CA ALA A 398 -9.79 -39.94 10.59
C ALA A 398 -8.96 -38.87 11.32
N LEU A 399 -7.84 -38.43 10.74
CA LEU A 399 -7.03 -37.35 11.31
C LEU A 399 -7.78 -36.01 11.31
N ALA A 400 -8.48 -35.70 10.23
CA ALA A 400 -9.29 -34.48 10.16
C ALA A 400 -10.42 -34.49 11.19
N GLU A 401 -11.11 -35.62 11.35
CA GLU A 401 -12.17 -35.79 12.35
C GLU A 401 -11.66 -35.65 13.79
N ALA A 402 -10.48 -36.21 14.08
CA ALA A 402 -9.85 -36.09 15.40
C ALA A 402 -9.59 -34.64 15.83
N HIS A 403 -9.27 -33.75 14.86
CA HIS A 403 -9.03 -32.32 15.09
C HIS A 403 -10.22 -31.42 14.72
N GLY A 404 -11.39 -31.99 14.42
CA GLY A 404 -12.58 -31.21 14.03
C GLY A 404 -12.42 -30.42 12.72
N ALA A 405 -11.53 -30.85 11.83
CA ALA A 405 -11.28 -30.26 10.52
C ALA A 405 -12.09 -30.97 9.41
N ARG A 406 -12.36 -30.27 8.30
CA ARG A 406 -12.85 -30.92 7.08
C ARG A 406 -11.71 -31.49 6.25
N PHE A 407 -12.00 -32.46 5.39
CA PHE A 407 -11.01 -33.14 4.58
C PHE A 407 -11.38 -33.19 3.09
N CYS A 408 -10.40 -32.98 2.22
CA CYS A 408 -10.49 -33.39 0.82
C CYS A 408 -9.13 -33.71 0.22
N GLU A 409 -9.11 -34.55 -0.82
CA GLU A 409 -7.91 -34.77 -1.64
C GLU A 409 -7.99 -33.94 -2.93
N ALA A 410 -6.89 -33.31 -3.33
CA ALA A 410 -6.81 -32.43 -4.49
C ALA A 410 -5.52 -32.64 -5.30
N SER A 411 -5.57 -32.36 -6.61
CA SER A 411 -4.38 -32.29 -7.45
C SER A 411 -4.30 -30.96 -8.20
N ALA A 412 -3.23 -30.23 -7.95
CA ALA A 412 -2.88 -29.05 -8.73
C ALA A 412 -2.52 -29.40 -10.19
N LYS A 413 -2.11 -30.65 -10.48
CA LYS A 413 -1.73 -31.10 -11.81
C LYS A 413 -2.95 -31.38 -12.69
N THR A 414 -3.89 -32.20 -12.20
CA THR A 414 -5.10 -32.60 -12.95
C THR A 414 -6.28 -31.64 -12.79
N ARG A 415 -6.17 -30.65 -11.89
CA ARG A 415 -7.22 -29.69 -11.50
C ARG A 415 -8.35 -30.29 -10.66
N ASP A 416 -8.22 -31.54 -10.26
CA ASP A 416 -9.22 -32.22 -9.45
C ASP A 416 -9.29 -31.62 -8.04
N ASN A 417 -10.50 -31.23 -7.63
CA ASN A 417 -10.84 -30.69 -6.31
C ASN A 417 -10.06 -29.45 -5.84
N VAL A 418 -9.39 -28.71 -6.72
CA VAL A 418 -8.58 -27.53 -6.32
C VAL A 418 -9.44 -26.41 -5.71
N ARG A 419 -10.65 -26.19 -6.22
CA ARG A 419 -11.56 -25.13 -5.76
C ARG A 419 -12.30 -25.49 -4.46
N ARG A 420 -12.51 -26.79 -4.22
CA ARG A 420 -13.31 -27.32 -3.11
C ARG A 420 -12.85 -26.84 -1.73
N PRO A 421 -11.57 -26.95 -1.33
CA PRO A 421 -11.13 -26.55 0.01
C PRO A 421 -11.35 -25.05 0.28
N PHE A 422 -11.15 -24.19 -0.72
CA PHE A 422 -11.36 -22.74 -0.58
C PHE A 422 -12.84 -22.35 -0.48
N VAL A 423 -13.73 -23.07 -1.16
CA VAL A 423 -15.18 -22.81 -1.07
C VAL A 423 -15.74 -23.30 0.26
N GLU A 424 -15.38 -24.51 0.66
CA GLU A 424 -15.92 -25.12 1.87
C GLU A 424 -15.43 -24.43 3.15
N ILE A 425 -14.17 -24.03 3.22
CA ILE A 425 -13.65 -23.29 4.38
C ILE A 425 -14.35 -21.93 4.53
N VAL A 426 -14.60 -21.23 3.41
CA VAL A 426 -15.31 -19.95 3.42
C VAL A 426 -16.77 -20.14 3.81
N ASP A 427 -17.42 -21.20 3.31
CA ASP A 427 -18.79 -21.53 3.70
C ASP A 427 -18.90 -21.78 5.22
N GLN A 428 -17.96 -22.50 5.81
CA GLN A 428 -17.90 -22.71 7.26
C GLN A 428 -17.62 -21.43 8.04
N ILE A 429 -16.69 -20.58 7.59
CA ILE A 429 -16.40 -19.30 8.23
C ILE A 429 -17.66 -18.42 8.24
N VAL A 430 -18.40 -18.40 7.13
CA VAL A 430 -19.63 -17.60 6.99
C VAL A 430 -20.77 -18.11 7.87
N GLN A 431 -20.82 -19.42 8.13
CA GLN A 431 -21.78 -20.03 9.05
C GLN A 431 -21.51 -19.66 10.51
N SER A 432 -20.28 -19.28 10.87
CA SER A 432 -19.87 -18.94 12.23
C SER A 432 -19.87 -17.42 12.46
N PRO A 433 -20.93 -16.82 13.04
CA PRO A 433 -21.11 -15.37 13.09
C PRO A 433 -20.07 -14.65 13.97
N ALA A 434 -19.50 -15.35 14.96
CA ALA A 434 -18.45 -14.84 15.84
C ALA A 434 -17.15 -14.49 15.08
N LEU A 435 -16.83 -15.24 14.01
CA LEU A 435 -15.64 -15.00 13.18
C LEU A 435 -15.82 -13.80 12.25
N LEU A 436 -17.05 -13.54 11.80
CA LEU A 436 -17.38 -12.38 10.98
C LEU A 436 -17.42 -11.09 11.82
N ALA A 437 -17.85 -11.14 13.08
CA ALA A 437 -17.89 -9.99 13.98
C ALA A 437 -16.47 -9.50 14.38
N ALA A 438 -15.51 -10.42 14.52
CA ALA A 438 -14.11 -10.09 14.77
C ALA A 438 -13.48 -9.27 13.63
N ALA A 439 -14.00 -9.38 12.40
CA ALA A 439 -13.55 -8.60 11.25
C ALA A 439 -13.98 -7.11 11.31
N GLY A 440 -15.01 -6.78 12.11
CA GLY A 440 -15.50 -5.41 12.31
C GLY A 440 -14.81 -4.63 13.45
N SER A 441 -14.12 -5.32 14.37
CA SER A 441 -13.57 -4.72 15.60
C SER A 441 -12.08 -4.35 15.54
N GLY A 442 -11.46 -4.36 14.36
CA GLY A 442 -10.06 -3.93 14.17
C GLY A 442 -9.81 -2.42 14.30
N ARG A 443 -10.82 -1.63 14.65
CA ARG A 443 -10.72 -0.19 14.95
C ARG A 443 -11.36 0.14 16.29
N THR A 444 -10.71 -0.27 17.38
CA THR A 444 -10.93 0.37 18.69
C THR A 444 -9.58 0.66 19.31
N ALA A 445 -9.33 1.95 19.50
CA ALA A 445 -8.20 2.50 20.23
C ALA A 445 -8.10 1.85 21.62
N GLY A 446 -6.95 1.26 21.92
CA GLY A 446 -6.65 0.76 23.26
C GLY A 446 -6.49 1.91 24.23
N THR A 447 -7.55 2.23 24.97
CA THR A 447 -7.46 2.95 26.24
C THR A 447 -7.39 1.91 27.35
N VAL A 448 -6.28 1.91 28.08
CA VAL A 448 -6.09 1.08 29.27
C VAL A 448 -6.90 1.71 30.39
N ALA A 449 -8.03 1.08 30.76
CA ALA A 449 -8.76 1.42 31.96
C ALA A 449 -8.03 0.83 33.17
N VAL A 450 -7.31 1.67 33.91
CA VAL A 450 -6.89 1.37 35.29
C VAL A 450 -8.11 1.62 36.17
N GLN A 451 -8.74 0.56 36.66
CA GLN A 451 -9.68 0.66 37.78
C GLN A 451 -9.16 -0.18 38.94
N GLY A 452 -8.88 0.53 40.03
CA GLY A 452 -8.38 0.00 41.28
C GLY A 452 -9.35 -1.00 41.90
N ALA A 453 -8.80 -2.12 42.34
CA ALA A 453 -9.51 -3.11 43.12
C ALA A 453 -9.80 -2.57 44.53
N GLY A 454 -11.02 -2.10 44.75
CA GLY A 454 -11.63 -2.05 46.08
C GLY A 454 -12.04 -3.46 46.47
N ARG A 455 -11.33 -4.08 47.42
CA ARG A 455 -11.72 -5.35 48.04
C ARG A 455 -12.87 -5.12 49.04
N PRO A 456 -13.95 -5.93 49.03
CA PRO A 456 -14.71 -6.20 50.24
C PRO A 456 -14.08 -7.41 50.96
N GLY A 457 -13.93 -7.27 52.27
CA GLY A 457 -13.36 -8.29 53.14
C GLY A 457 -14.28 -9.51 53.31
N LEU A 458 -13.66 -10.66 53.48
CA LEU A 458 -14.23 -11.76 54.25
C LEU A 458 -13.11 -12.40 55.08
N PHE A 459 -13.41 -12.54 56.36
CA PHE A 459 -12.58 -13.04 57.43
C PHE A 459 -12.10 -14.49 57.19
N SER A 460 -10.86 -14.78 57.56
CA SER A 460 -10.50 -16.08 58.16
C SER A 460 -9.31 -15.91 59.10
N ALA A 461 -9.38 -16.64 60.21
CA ALA A 461 -8.65 -16.57 61.46
C ALA A 461 -7.14 -16.93 61.44
N CYS A 462 -6.54 -16.67 62.62
CA CYS A 462 -5.33 -17.24 63.24
C CYS A 462 -3.98 -16.62 62.85
N SER A 463 -3.26 -15.89 63.72
CA SER A 463 -2.70 -16.12 65.08
C SER A 463 -1.22 -16.53 65.02
N CYS A 464 -0.35 -15.56 65.36
CA CYS A 464 0.86 -15.66 66.18
C CYS A 464 1.61 -14.32 66.09
#